data_AF-A0A9D1QZ14-F1
#
_entry.id   AF-A0A9D1QZ14-F1
#
_cell.length_a   1.000
_cell.length_b   1.000
_cell.length_c   1.000
_cell.angle_alpha   90.00
_cell.angle_beta   90.00
_cell.angle_gamma   90.00
#
_symmetry.space_group_name_H-M   'P 1'
#
loop_
_entity.id
_entity.type
_entity.pdbx_description
1 polymer ?
#
loop_
_entity_poly.entity_id
_entity_poly.type
_entity_poly.pdbx_seq_one_letter_code
_entity_poly.pdbx_strand_id
1 'polypeptide(L)'
;MPLAQDQRATLSILGYLFYRMGRLDSAAKVFAALIALAPAEADDETTRRACATLAAIEVERGRGQEALPLLRRVTEGRVLPSREAVLHLLRARALWQQERREEARAAVDDYLYLAGGRALLAASGKGNPA
;
A
#
# COMPACT_ATOMS: atom_id res chain seq x y z
N MET A 1 -0.02 -18.97 17.71
CA MET A 1 -0.89 -18.05 18.48
C MET A 1 -1.05 -16.77 17.66
N PRO A 2 -2.27 -16.38 17.26
CA PRO A 2 -2.52 -15.12 16.56
C PRO A 2 -2.24 -13.94 17.49
N LEU A 3 -1.80 -12.80 16.93
CA LEU A 3 -1.52 -11.60 17.73
C LEU A 3 -2.80 -10.94 18.24
N ALA A 4 -2.78 -10.52 19.51
CA ALA A 4 -3.79 -9.62 20.04
C ALA A 4 -3.77 -8.27 19.29
N GLN A 5 -4.89 -7.53 19.30
CA GLN A 5 -5.01 -6.25 18.61
C GLN A 5 -3.95 -5.23 19.05
N ASP A 6 -3.68 -5.13 20.34
CA ASP A 6 -2.67 -4.20 20.90
C ASP A 6 -1.25 -4.56 20.45
N GLN A 7 -0.96 -5.87 20.33
CA GLN A 7 0.32 -6.35 19.84
C GLN A 7 0.52 -5.98 18.36
N ARG A 8 -0.54 -6.09 17.54
CA ARG A 8 -0.51 -5.66 16.13
C ARG A 8 -0.31 -4.16 16.00
N ALA A 9 -0.99 -3.35 16.81
CA ALA A 9 -0.82 -1.90 16.82
C ALA A 9 0.61 -1.51 17.21
N THR A 10 1.16 -2.15 18.25
CA THR A 10 2.54 -1.92 18.71
C THR A 10 3.57 -2.28 17.63
N LEU A 11 3.42 -3.44 16.98
CA LEU A 11 4.30 -3.83 15.87
C LEU A 11 4.17 -2.90 14.67
N SER A 12 2.97 -2.39 14.38
CA SER A 12 2.74 -1.42 13.31
C SER A 12 3.51 -0.12 13.56
N ILE A 13 3.44 0.39 14.79
CA ILE A 13 4.19 1.59 15.21
C ILE A 13 5.70 1.33 15.14
N LEU A 14 6.17 0.20 15.67
CA LEU A 14 7.59 -0.16 15.65
C LEU A 14 8.13 -0.27 14.22
N GLY A 15 7.39 -0.93 13.32
CA GLY A 15 7.74 -1.05 11.91
C GLY A 15 7.82 0.31 11.23
N TYR A 16 6.87 1.20 11.54
CA TYR A 16 6.87 2.57 11.02
C TYR A 16 8.05 3.38 11.53
N LEU A 17 8.42 3.25 12.80
CA LEU A 17 9.60 3.92 13.37
C LEU A 17 10.89 3.46 12.66
N PHE A 18 11.05 2.15 12.44
CA PHE A 18 12.20 1.66 11.68
C PHE A 18 12.22 2.17 10.24
N TYR A 19 11.06 2.26 9.58
CA TYR A 19 10.96 2.84 8.24
C TYR A 19 11.39 4.30 8.22
N ARG A 20 10.92 5.10 9.19
CA ARG A 20 11.28 6.52 9.33
C ARG A 20 12.75 6.75 9.66
N MET A 21 13.40 5.78 10.30
CA MET A 21 14.85 5.80 10.54
C MET A 21 15.67 5.32 9.34
N GLY A 22 15.05 4.98 8.20
CA GLY A 22 15.74 4.41 7.03
C GLY A 22 16.22 2.98 7.24
N ARG A 23 15.84 2.33 8.35
CA ARG A 23 16.20 0.94 8.67
C ARG A 23 15.24 -0.02 7.96
N LEU A 24 15.26 0.01 6.63
CA LEU A 24 14.34 -0.74 5.79
C LEU A 24 14.33 -2.24 6.15
N ASP A 25 15.49 -2.85 6.43
CA ASP A 25 15.61 -4.28 6.79
C ASP A 25 14.92 -4.62 8.10
N SER A 26 14.99 -3.73 9.08
CA SER A 26 14.30 -3.91 10.35
C SER A 26 12.79 -3.69 10.16
N ALA A 27 12.40 -2.67 9.39
CA ALA A 27 11.01 -2.36 9.10
C ALA A 27 10.32 -3.52 8.36
N ALA A 28 10.95 -4.04 7.30
CA ALA A 28 10.42 -5.14 6.51
C ALA A 28 10.20 -6.39 7.36
N LYS A 29 11.17 -6.76 8.22
CA LYS A 29 11.02 -7.90 9.15
C LYS A 29 9.84 -7.73 10.10
N VAL A 30 9.65 -6.53 10.66
CA VAL A 30 8.54 -6.25 11.57
C VAL A 30 7.19 -6.33 10.86
N PHE A 31 7.07 -5.71 9.68
CA PHE A 31 5.81 -5.77 8.92
C PHE A 31 5.52 -7.19 8.40
N ALA A 32 6.52 -7.94 7.94
CA ALA A 32 6.36 -9.32 7.53
C ALA A 32 5.89 -10.20 8.70
N ALA A 33 6.46 -10.03 9.90
CA ALA A 33 6.02 -10.73 11.10
C ALA A 33 4.57 -10.36 11.48
N LEU A 34 4.20 -9.08 11.40
CA LEU A 34 2.82 -8.62 11.65
C LEU A 34 1.83 -9.30 10.70
N ILE A 35 2.14 -9.34 9.40
CA ILE A 35 1.28 -9.96 8.38
C ILE A 35 1.19 -11.47 8.57
N ALA A 36 2.29 -12.15 8.89
CA ALA A 36 2.34 -13.60 9.06
C ALA A 36 1.60 -14.07 10.33
N LEU A 37 1.54 -13.23 11.36
CA LEU A 37 0.89 -13.54 12.63
C LEU A 37 -0.54 -12.96 12.74
N ALA A 38 -1.02 -12.31 11.69
CA ALA A 38 -2.40 -11.85 11.61
C ALA A 38 -3.35 -13.05 11.40
N PRO A 39 -4.52 -13.06 12.06
CA PRO A 39 -5.57 -14.05 11.80
C PRO A 39 -5.98 -14.07 10.32
N ALA A 40 -6.35 -15.23 9.79
CA ALA A 40 -6.80 -15.35 8.39
C ALA A 40 -8.08 -14.53 8.12
N GLU A 41 -8.96 -14.38 9.13
CA GLU A 41 -10.17 -13.56 9.04
C GLU A 41 -9.94 -12.07 9.31
N ALA A 42 -8.72 -11.67 9.70
CA ALA A 42 -8.42 -10.27 10.00
C ALA A 42 -8.13 -9.47 8.72
N ASP A 43 -9.19 -9.03 8.03
CA ASP A 43 -9.13 -7.88 7.12
C ASP A 43 -9.17 -6.57 7.92
N ASP A 44 -8.22 -6.40 8.84
CA ASP A 44 -8.10 -5.19 9.64
C ASP A 44 -7.22 -4.14 8.96
N GLU A 45 -7.51 -2.87 9.25
CA GLU A 45 -6.78 -1.73 8.71
C GLU A 45 -5.27 -1.80 9.02
N THR A 46 -4.90 -2.39 10.16
CA THR A 46 -3.51 -2.58 10.58
C THR A 46 -2.75 -3.52 9.64
N THR A 47 -3.31 -4.70 9.34
CA THR A 47 -2.69 -5.66 8.42
C THR A 47 -2.59 -5.08 7.02
N ARG A 48 -3.63 -4.37 6.56
CA ARG A 48 -3.59 -3.71 5.25
C ARG A 48 -2.51 -2.65 5.15
N ARG A 49 -2.41 -1.79 6.16
CA ARG A 49 -1.35 -0.77 6.21
C ARG A 49 0.03 -1.41 6.27
N ALA A 50 0.19 -2.52 7.00
CA ALA A 50 1.42 -3.29 7.03
C ALA A 50 1.77 -3.85 5.65
N CYS A 51 0.81 -4.45 4.92
CA CYS A 51 1.00 -4.94 3.55
C CYS A 51 1.40 -3.80 2.59
N ALA A 52 0.72 -2.66 2.63
CA ALA A 52 1.04 -1.50 1.81
C ALA A 52 2.44 -0.93 2.10
N THR A 53 2.81 -0.87 3.38
CA THR A 53 4.13 -0.35 3.80
C THR A 53 5.24 -1.32 3.42
N LEU A 54 5.04 -2.63 3.63
CA LEU A 54 6.00 -3.65 3.22
C LEU A 54 6.18 -3.65 1.70
N ALA A 55 5.10 -3.52 0.92
CA ALA A 55 5.20 -3.39 -0.53
C ALA A 55 6.02 -2.17 -0.95
N ALA A 56 5.82 -1.01 -0.31
CA ALA A 56 6.62 0.18 -0.58
C ALA A 56 8.11 -0.07 -0.30
N ILE A 57 8.43 -0.71 0.82
CA ILE A 57 9.82 -1.06 1.18
C ILE A 57 10.44 -2.00 0.15
N GLU A 58 9.74 -3.06 -0.28
CA GLU A 58 10.29 -3.99 -1.26
C GLU A 58 10.47 -3.34 -2.64
N VAL A 59 9.58 -2.43 -3.04
CA VAL A 59 9.78 -1.61 -4.25
C VAL A 59 11.00 -0.70 -4.12
N GLU A 60 11.20 -0.05 -2.97
CA GLU A 60 12.40 0.77 -2.72
C GLU A 60 13.69 -0.05 -2.82
N ARG A 61 13.66 -1.33 -2.45
CA ARG A 61 14.78 -2.27 -2.60
C ARG A 61 14.98 -2.84 -4.00
N GLY A 62 14.10 -2.53 -4.96
CA GLY A 62 14.15 -3.14 -6.29
C GLY A 62 13.54 -4.54 -6.37
N ARG A 63 12.88 -5.02 -5.31
CA ARG A 63 12.25 -6.35 -5.22
C ARG A 63 10.79 -6.30 -5.63
N GLY A 64 10.55 -5.84 -6.86
CA GLY A 64 9.19 -5.71 -7.40
C GLY A 64 8.38 -7.00 -7.34
N GLN A 65 9.02 -8.17 -7.47
CA GLN A 65 8.38 -9.49 -7.39
C GLN A 65 7.74 -9.76 -6.02
N GLU A 66 8.40 -9.34 -4.94
CA GLU A 66 7.88 -9.51 -3.57
C GLU A 66 6.78 -8.49 -3.25
N ALA A 67 6.84 -7.30 -3.86
CA ALA A 67 5.85 -6.24 -3.64
C ALA A 67 4.48 -6.50 -4.29
N LEU A 68 4.45 -7.10 -5.50
CA LEU A 68 3.19 -7.34 -6.23
C LEU A 68 2.14 -8.16 -5.47
N PRO A 69 2.45 -9.31 -4.85
CA PRO A 69 1.45 -10.07 -4.10
C PRO A 69 0.92 -9.29 -2.89
N LEU A 70 1.77 -8.47 -2.26
CA LEU A 70 1.37 -7.62 -1.14
C LEU A 70 0.40 -6.52 -1.60
N LEU A 71 0.70 -5.85 -2.71
CA LEU A 71 -0.18 -4.84 -3.30
C LEU A 71 -1.51 -5.45 -3.72
N ARG A 72 -1.48 -6.61 -4.37
CA ARG A 72 -2.66 -7.36 -4.76
C ARG A 72 -3.57 -7.61 -3.56
N ARG A 73 -3.03 -8.10 -2.44
CA ARG A 73 -3.79 -8.34 -1.20
C ARG A 73 -4.44 -7.08 -0.61
N VAL A 74 -3.87 -5.89 -0.84
CA VAL A 74 -4.47 -4.62 -0.38
C VAL A 74 -5.56 -4.14 -1.35
N THR A 75 -5.40 -4.39 -2.65
CA THR A 75 -6.31 -3.90 -3.70
C THR A 75 -7.43 -4.88 -4.07
N GLU A 76 -7.27 -6.17 -3.82
CA GLU A 76 -8.23 -7.20 -4.23
C GLU A 76 -9.58 -7.04 -3.54
N GLY A 77 -10.65 -7.17 -4.34
CA GLY A 77 -12.04 -7.17 -3.86
C GLY A 77 -12.58 -5.81 -3.44
N ARG A 78 -11.86 -4.70 -3.65
CA ARG A 78 -12.25 -3.38 -3.13
C ARG A 78 -11.98 -2.26 -4.12
N VAL A 79 -12.93 -1.33 -4.21
CA VAL A 79 -12.72 -0.04 -4.87
C VAL A 79 -11.89 0.81 -3.92
N LEU A 80 -10.64 1.07 -4.28
CA LEU A 80 -9.76 1.89 -3.47
C LEU A 80 -10.30 3.33 -3.42
N PRO A 81 -10.42 3.93 -2.23
CA PRO A 81 -10.71 5.36 -2.14
C PRO A 81 -9.57 6.16 -2.79
N SER A 82 -9.83 7.36 -3.30
CA SER A 82 -8.81 8.19 -3.98
C SER A 82 -7.54 8.43 -3.14
N ARG A 83 -7.60 8.30 -1.81
CA ARG A 83 -6.44 8.39 -0.91
C ARG A 83 -5.46 7.21 -1.08
N GLU A 84 -5.94 6.07 -1.53
CA GLU A 84 -5.18 4.84 -1.77
C GLU A 84 -4.75 4.70 -3.23
N ALA A 85 -5.06 5.68 -4.10
CA ALA A 85 -4.61 5.71 -5.49
C ALA A 85 -3.08 5.57 -5.62
N VAL A 86 -2.31 6.04 -4.63
CA VAL A 86 -0.85 5.90 -4.58
C VAL A 86 -0.37 4.44 -4.64
N LEU A 87 -1.20 3.47 -4.23
CA LEU A 87 -0.88 2.04 -4.34
C LEU A 87 -0.76 1.60 -5.80
N HIS A 88 -1.49 2.23 -6.72
CA HIS A 88 -1.37 1.97 -8.15
C HIS A 88 -0.02 2.46 -8.71
N LEU A 89 0.52 3.58 -8.21
CA LEU A 89 1.87 4.01 -8.56
C LEU A 89 2.95 3.07 -8.03
N LEU A 90 2.79 2.59 -6.79
CA LEU A 90 3.69 1.56 -6.24
C LEU A 90 3.64 0.28 -7.08
N ARG A 91 2.45 -0.14 -7.52
CA ARG A 91 2.27 -1.26 -8.43
C ARG A 91 2.95 -1.03 -9.78
N ALA A 92 2.76 0.16 -10.38
CA ALA A 92 3.42 0.52 -11.63
C ALA A 92 4.94 0.45 -11.51
N ARG A 93 5.51 0.97 -10.43
CA ARG A 93 6.96 0.91 -10.16
C ARG A 93 7.44 -0.53 -9.96
N ALA A 94 6.69 -1.36 -9.23
CA ALA A 94 7.00 -2.78 -9.07
C ALA A 94 6.99 -3.53 -10.41
N LEU A 95 6.02 -3.25 -11.29
CA LEU A 95 5.92 -3.85 -12.63
C LEU A 95 7.04 -3.38 -13.55
N TRP A 96 7.41 -2.10 -13.47
CA TRP A 96 8.51 -1.52 -14.23
C TRP A 96 9.84 -2.20 -13.91
N GLN A 97 10.11 -2.51 -12.63
CA GLN A 97 11.30 -3.26 -12.20
C GLN A 97 11.35 -4.68 -12.76
N GLN A 98 10.23 -5.23 -13.22
CA GLN A 98 10.14 -6.55 -13.86
C GLN A 98 10.05 -6.48 -15.38
N GLU A 99 10.31 -5.32 -15.97
CA GLU A 99 10.17 -5.07 -17.42
C GLU A 99 8.74 -5.27 -17.98
N ARG A 100 7.73 -5.33 -17.10
CA ARG A 100 6.31 -5.46 -17.46
C ARG A 100 5.70 -4.10 -17.81
N ARG A 101 6.21 -3.49 -18.89
CA ARG A 101 5.94 -2.08 -19.26
C ARG A 101 4.47 -1.79 -19.56
N GLU A 102 3.79 -2.69 -20.27
CA GLU A 102 2.36 -2.59 -20.60
C GLU A 102 1.51 -2.50 -19.32
N GLU A 103 1.72 -3.43 -18.40
CA GLU A 103 0.97 -3.47 -17.13
C GLU A 103 1.34 -2.30 -16.21
N ALA A 104 2.60 -1.88 -16.23
CA ALA A 104 3.03 -0.70 -15.48
C ALA A 104 2.28 0.55 -15.96
N ARG A 105 2.08 0.69 -17.28
CA ARG A 105 1.32 1.79 -17.86
C ARG A 105 -0.14 1.75 -17.46
N ALA A 106 -0.78 0.58 -17.55
CA ALA A 106 -2.17 0.40 -17.10
C ALA A 106 -2.34 0.81 -15.62
N ALA A 107 -1.40 0.44 -14.75
CA ALA A 107 -1.44 0.86 -13.35
C ALA A 107 -1.25 2.38 -13.15
N VAL A 108 -0.50 3.07 -14.02
CA VAL A 108 -0.42 4.54 -14.01
C VAL A 108 -1.75 5.16 -14.46
N ASP A 109 -2.39 4.60 -15.47
CA ASP A 109 -3.67 5.09 -15.96
C ASP A 109 -4.76 4.97 -14.87
N ASP A 110 -4.79 3.85 -14.14
CA ASP A 110 -5.67 3.66 -12.97
C ASP A 110 -5.42 4.74 -11.90
N TYR A 111 -4.15 5.04 -11.62
CA TYR A 111 -3.79 6.12 -10.68
C TYR A 111 -4.33 7.47 -11.16
N LEU A 112 -4.11 7.82 -12.43
CA LEU A 112 -4.54 9.09 -12.99
C LEU A 112 -6.06 9.22 -13.01
N TYR A 113 -6.79 8.14 -13.26
CA TYR A 113 -8.24 8.12 -13.17
C TYR A 113 -8.73 8.42 -11.75
N LEU A 114 -8.18 7.73 -10.75
CA LEU A 114 -8.59 7.88 -9.34
C LEU A 114 -8.12 9.21 -8.71
N ALA A 115 -6.94 9.71 -9.09
CA ALA A 115 -6.38 10.97 -8.63
C ALA A 115 -6.99 12.17 -9.36
N GLY A 116 -7.23 12.05 -10.67
CA GLY A 116 -7.88 13.06 -11.52
C GLY A 116 -9.35 13.28 -11.17
N GLY A 117 -10.07 12.23 -10.76
CA GLY A 117 -11.43 12.36 -10.22
C GLY A 117 -11.48 13.28 -8.99
N ARG A 118 -10.42 13.32 -8.17
CA ARG A 118 -10.30 14.24 -7.03
C ARG A 118 -10.07 15.69 -7.47
N ALA A 119 -9.38 15.91 -8.59
CA ALA A 119 -9.22 17.24 -9.18
C ALA A 119 -10.55 17.76 -9.80
N LEU A 120 -11.31 16.89 -10.45
CA LEU A 120 -12.65 17.21 -10.96
C LEU A 120 -13.66 17.47 -9.84
N LEU A 121 -13.67 16.66 -8.78
CA LEU A 121 -14.55 16.87 -7.61
C LEU A 121 -14.17 18.13 -6.81
N ALA A 122 -12.87 18.45 -6.69
CA ALA A 122 -12.40 19.70 -6.09
C ALA A 122 -12.76 20.93 -6.94
N ALA A 123 -12.83 20.79 -8.28
CA ALA A 123 -13.29 21.83 -9.18
C ALA A 123 -14.82 22.05 -9.10
N SER A 124 -15.61 20.97 -8.95
CA SER A 124 -17.07 21.07 -8.77
C SER A 124 -17.50 21.55 -7.38
N GLY A 125 -16.65 21.44 -6.35
CA GLY A 125 -16.94 21.93 -4.98
C GLY A 125 -16.75 23.44 -4.77
N LYS A 126 -16.31 24.20 -5.78
CA LYS A 126 -16.11 25.67 -5.73
C LYS A 126 -17.17 26.48 -6.47
N GLY A 127 -18.35 25.91 -6.71
CA GLY A 127 -19.44 26.60 -7.39
C GLY A 127 -20.79 26.41 -6.70
N ASN A 128 -21.01 27.06 -5.55
CA ASN A 128 -22.31 27.66 -5.25
C ASN A 128 -22.24 28.68 -4.09
N PRO A 129 -22.27 29.99 -4.37
CA PRO A 129 -22.80 30.97 -3.44
C PRO A 129 -24.30 31.16 -3.73
N ALA A 130 -25.14 30.82 -2.74
CA ALA A 130 -26.48 31.38 -2.59
C ALA A 130 -26.66 31.75 -1.12
#